data_AF-A0AAW0FXP5-F1
#
_entry.id   AF-A0AAW0FXP5-F1
#
_cell.length_a   1.000
_cell.length_b   1.000
_cell.length_c   1.000
_cell.angle_alpha   90.00
_cell.angle_beta   90.00
_cell.angle_gamma   90.00
#
_symmetry.space_group_name_H-M   'P 1'
#
loop_
_entity.id
_entity.type
_entity.pdbx_description
1 polymer ?
#
loop_
_entity_poly.entity_id
_entity_poly.type
_entity_poly.pdbx_seq_one_letter_code
_entity_poly.pdbx_strand_id
1 'polypeptide(L)'
;MNGFEATNKVDVTEQEVVTGEEDEDTVYQVRGKLFTMSSQNTWKEKGTGQLKLNVRREDGEGARLLMRKEAVYTVLLNAPLFKGMSVLLAQDPRYLRFGVLENGVTRHYNFRVPSAKIAEELLEEINSHIPGDD
;
A
#
# COMPACT_ATOMS: atom_id res chain seq x y z
N MET A 1 -45.02 38.74 10.17
CA MET A 1 -43.72 38.24 10.68
C MET A 1 -43.58 36.81 10.19
N ASN A 2 -42.80 36.57 9.14
CA ASN A 2 -42.50 35.24 8.63
C ASN A 2 -41.01 35.21 8.26
N GLY A 3 -40.29 34.23 8.78
CA GLY A 3 -38.91 33.93 8.44
C GLY A 3 -38.62 32.49 8.86
N PHE A 4 -39.00 31.55 8.00
CA PHE A 4 -38.63 30.13 8.12
C PHE A 4 -37.12 29.99 7.84
N GLU A 5 -36.40 29.31 8.74
CA GLU A 5 -35.05 28.81 8.47
C GLU A 5 -35.13 27.55 7.60
N ALA A 6 -34.55 27.61 6.41
CA ALA A 6 -34.39 26.44 5.54
C ALA A 6 -33.13 25.67 5.95
N THR A 7 -33.30 24.44 6.44
CA THR A 7 -32.20 23.50 6.64
C THR A 7 -31.79 22.93 5.28
N ASN A 8 -30.57 23.25 4.83
CA ASN A 8 -29.99 22.64 3.64
C ASN A 8 -29.75 21.15 3.91
N LYS A 9 -30.66 20.29 3.44
CA LYS A 9 -30.42 18.85 3.31
C LYS A 9 -29.54 18.62 2.09
N VAL A 10 -28.38 18.01 2.30
CA VAL A 10 -27.52 17.55 1.21
C VAL A 10 -28.09 16.21 0.72
N ASP A 11 -28.61 16.18 -0.50
CA ASP A 11 -29.03 14.94 -1.16
C ASP A 11 -27.78 14.15 -1.57
N VAL A 12 -27.47 13.09 -0.81
CA VAL A 12 -26.41 12.13 -1.15
C VAL A 12 -27.02 11.09 -2.07
N THR A 13 -26.70 11.17 -3.35
CA THR A 13 -27.04 10.14 -4.32
C THR A 13 -26.04 8.99 -4.21
N GLU A 14 -26.54 7.76 -4.14
CA GLU A 14 -25.71 6.55 -4.15
C GLU A 14 -25.04 6.44 -5.52
N GLN A 15 -23.71 6.54 -5.54
CA GLN A 15 -22.89 6.45 -6.74
C GLN A 15 -22.17 5.10 -6.73
N GLU A 16 -22.07 4.44 -7.89
CA GLU A 16 -21.19 3.28 -8.04
C GLU A 16 -19.75 3.68 -7.71
N VAL A 17 -19.20 3.08 -6.65
CA VAL A 17 -17.85 3.36 -6.18
C VAL A 17 -16.90 2.36 -6.84
N VAL A 18 -16.26 2.78 -7.94
CA VAL A 18 -15.20 2.02 -8.57
C VAL A 18 -13.90 2.19 -7.77
N THR A 19 -13.25 1.08 -7.42
CA THR A 19 -12.03 1.10 -6.57
C THR A 19 -10.74 1.37 -7.34
N GLY A 20 -10.78 1.26 -8.67
CA GLY A 20 -9.59 1.32 -9.55
C GLY A 20 -8.67 0.11 -9.38
N GLU A 21 -9.17 -0.99 -8.81
CA GLU A 21 -8.50 -2.28 -8.62
C GLU A 21 -9.19 -3.40 -9.42
N GLU A 22 -10.21 -3.10 -10.24
CA GLU A 22 -11.11 -4.12 -10.84
C GLU A 22 -10.41 -4.99 -11.88
N ASP A 23 -9.41 -4.45 -12.58
CA ASP A 23 -8.60 -5.13 -13.59
C ASP A 23 -7.32 -5.75 -13.01
N GLU A 24 -7.25 -5.89 -11.69
CA GLU A 24 -6.09 -6.45 -10.98
C GLU A 24 -6.45 -7.71 -10.20
N ASP A 25 -5.48 -8.62 -10.10
CA ASP A 25 -5.55 -9.79 -9.23
C ASP A 25 -4.53 -9.65 -8.10
N THR A 26 -4.93 -10.03 -6.89
CA THR A 26 -4.05 -10.06 -5.72
C THR A 26 -3.30 -11.38 -5.67
N VAL A 27 -1.99 -11.34 -5.93
CA VAL A 27 -1.11 -12.52 -5.90
C VAL A 27 -0.69 -12.88 -4.48
N TYR A 28 -0.52 -11.86 -3.63
CA TYR A 28 -0.17 -12.05 -2.22
C TYR A 28 -0.84 -10.98 -1.37
N GLN A 29 -1.25 -11.35 -0.16
CA GLN A 29 -1.72 -10.38 0.82
C GLN A 29 -1.36 -10.77 2.24
N VAL A 30 -1.00 -9.76 3.04
CA VAL A 30 -0.67 -9.95 4.44
C VAL A 30 -1.08 -8.74 5.28
N ARG A 31 -1.57 -9.00 6.49
CA ARG A 31 -1.88 -7.97 7.47
C ARG A 31 -0.60 -7.55 8.20
N GLY A 32 -0.36 -6.25 8.28
CA GLY A 32 0.80 -5.73 8.99
C GLY A 32 0.69 -4.24 9.31
N LYS A 33 1.80 -3.70 9.79
CA LYS A 33 1.92 -2.29 10.18
C LYS A 33 2.99 -1.60 9.35
N LEU A 34 2.63 -0.50 8.71
CA LEU A 34 3.51 0.29 7.87
C LEU A 34 4.07 1.48 8.64
N PHE A 35 5.38 1.69 8.49
CA PHE A 35 6.11 2.82 9.02
C PHE A 35 6.79 3.58 7.88
N THR A 36 6.81 4.90 7.95
CA THR A 36 7.55 5.78 7.02
C THR A 36 8.73 6.41 7.75
N MET A 37 9.85 6.59 7.05
CA MET A 37 10.94 7.41 7.56
C MET A 37 10.49 8.88 7.56
N SER A 38 10.72 9.58 8.68
CA SER A 38 10.50 11.02 8.78
C SER A 38 11.74 11.82 8.36
N SER A 39 11.58 13.13 8.16
CA SER A 39 12.69 14.05 7.89
C SER A 39 13.74 14.11 9.01
N GLN A 40 13.40 13.65 10.22
CA GLN A 40 14.29 13.57 11.36
C GLN A 40 14.98 12.20 11.48
N ASN A 41 14.96 11.37 10.43
CA ASN A 41 15.51 10.01 10.41
C ASN A 41 14.94 9.09 11.51
N THR A 42 13.67 9.29 11.85
CA THR A 42 12.93 8.42 12.78
C THR A 42 11.76 7.74 12.09
N TRP A 43 11.53 6.46 12.40
CA TRP A 43 10.39 5.69 11.90
C TRP A 43 9.09 6.15 12.59
N LYS A 44 8.12 6.59 11.79
CA LYS A 44 6.78 6.93 12.26
C LYS A 44 5.76 5.94 11.74
N GLU A 45 4.86 5.48 12.61
CA GLU A 45 3.75 4.64 12.20
C GLU A 45 2.84 5.40 11.23
N LYS A 46 2.57 4.80 10.08
CA LYS A 46 1.67 5.34 9.06
C LYS A 46 0.28 4.70 9.16
N GLY A 47 0.22 3.42 9.48
CA GLY A 47 -1.02 2.73 9.80
C GLY A 47 -0.91 1.21 9.81
N THR A 48 -2.01 0.55 10.15
CA THR A 48 -2.15 -0.91 10.17
C THR A 48 -3.23 -1.32 9.17
N GLY A 49 -3.00 -2.42 8.45
CA GLY A 49 -3.97 -3.01 7.54
C GLY A 49 -3.42 -4.08 6.61
N GLN A 50 -4.22 -4.44 5.62
CA GLN A 50 -3.87 -5.43 4.61
C GLN A 50 -2.97 -4.78 3.56
N LEU A 51 -1.73 -5.27 3.44
CA LEU A 51 -0.88 -5.03 2.29
C LEU A 51 -1.19 -6.09 1.25
N LYS A 52 -1.42 -5.67 0.01
CA LYS A 52 -1.65 -6.50 -1.16
C LYS A 52 -0.54 -6.26 -2.17
N LEU A 53 -0.06 -7.33 -2.78
CA LEU A 53 0.67 -7.30 -4.04
C LEU A 53 -0.34 -7.62 -5.13
N ASN A 54 -0.60 -6.64 -5.99
CA ASN A 54 -1.55 -6.76 -7.10
C ASN A 54 -0.78 -6.76 -8.43
N VAL A 55 -1.29 -7.49 -9.41
CA VAL A 55 -0.82 -7.49 -10.80
C VAL A 55 -1.99 -7.24 -11.75
N ARG A 56 -1.73 -6.73 -12.96
CA ARG A 56 -2.75 -6.57 -13.99
C ARG A 56 -3.26 -7.94 -14.42
N ARG A 57 -4.58 -8.14 -14.46
CA ARG A 57 -5.22 -9.43 -14.80
C ARG A 57 -4.95 -9.86 -16.24
N GLU A 58 -4.82 -8.89 -17.16
CA GLU A 58 -4.68 -9.16 -18.60
C GLU A 58 -3.40 -9.91 -18.95
N ASP A 59 -2.26 -9.52 -18.36
CA ASP A 59 -0.93 -10.02 -18.72
C ASP A 59 -0.04 -10.36 -17.52
N GLY A 60 -0.51 -10.14 -16.29
CA GLY A 60 0.27 -10.36 -15.07
C GLY A 60 1.35 -9.32 -14.82
N GLU A 61 1.42 -8.25 -15.62
CA GLU A 61 2.43 -7.21 -15.47
C GLU A 61 1.96 -6.08 -14.54
N GLY A 62 2.80 -5.04 -14.38
CA GLY A 62 2.41 -3.82 -13.66
C GLY A 62 2.18 -4.05 -12.17
N ALA A 63 2.99 -4.91 -11.56
CA ALA A 63 2.87 -5.25 -10.15
C ALA A 63 2.93 -3.99 -9.26
N ARG A 64 2.07 -3.91 -8.24
CA ARG A 64 2.06 -2.82 -7.25
C ARG A 64 1.80 -3.29 -5.83
N LEU A 65 2.41 -2.62 -4.88
CA LEU A 65 2.09 -2.70 -3.46
C LEU A 65 0.96 -1.72 -3.12
N LEU A 66 -0.15 -2.26 -2.64
CA LEU A 66 -1.29 -1.49 -2.20
C LEU A 66 -1.62 -1.81 -0.74
N MET A 67 -1.75 -0.79 0.08
CA MET A 67 -2.17 -0.95 1.48
C MET A 67 -3.21 0.08 1.84
N ARG A 68 -4.29 -0.36 2.49
CA ARG A 68 -5.33 0.51 3.05
C ARG A 68 -5.40 0.35 4.56
N LYS A 69 -5.73 1.42 5.25
CA LYS A 69 -5.92 1.43 6.71
C LYS A 69 -7.21 0.68 7.06
N GLU A 70 -7.16 -0.14 8.11
CA GLU A 70 -8.35 -0.86 8.60
C GLU A 70 -9.45 0.11 9.03
N ALA A 71 -10.70 -0.35 8.91
CA ALA A 71 -11.95 0.36 9.19
C ALA A 71 -12.26 1.59 8.32
N VAL A 72 -11.29 2.44 8.02
CA VAL A 72 -11.49 3.70 7.26
C VAL A 72 -11.09 3.60 5.79
N TYR A 73 -10.46 2.51 5.37
CA TYR A 73 -10.06 2.20 3.99
C TYR A 73 -9.19 3.26 3.27
N THR A 74 -8.66 4.24 4.02
CA THR A 74 -7.73 5.25 3.51
C THR A 74 -6.47 4.58 2.97
N VAL A 75 -6.04 4.96 1.77
CA VAL A 75 -4.80 4.46 1.16
C VAL A 75 -3.61 4.88 2.01
N LEU A 76 -2.88 3.89 2.50
CA LEU A 76 -1.59 4.07 3.18
C LEU A 76 -0.46 3.97 2.16
N LEU A 77 -0.47 2.98 1.28
CA LEU A 77 0.56 2.78 0.28
C LEU A 77 -0.11 2.47 -1.06
N ASN A 78 0.37 3.10 -2.12
CA ASN A 78 0.08 2.74 -3.49
C ASN A 78 1.35 2.97 -4.29
N ALA A 79 2.10 1.90 -4.53
CA ALA A 79 3.46 1.96 -5.03
C ALA A 79 3.66 0.91 -6.13
N PRO A 80 3.91 1.30 -7.39
CA PRO A 80 4.30 0.34 -8.41
C PRO A 80 5.66 -0.27 -8.05
N LEU A 81 5.83 -1.55 -8.36
CA LEU A 81 7.15 -2.16 -8.41
C LEU A 81 7.87 -1.60 -9.64
N PHE A 82 9.13 -1.26 -9.49
CA PHE A 82 9.92 -0.64 -10.55
C PHE A 82 11.29 -1.33 -10.65
N LYS A 83 11.89 -1.22 -11.84
CA LYS A 83 13.22 -1.74 -12.13
C LYS A 83 14.25 -1.20 -11.13
N GLY A 84 15.01 -2.08 -10.49
CA GLY A 84 15.99 -1.71 -9.47
C GLY A 84 15.39 -1.34 -8.10
N MET A 85 14.11 -1.61 -7.85
CA MET A 85 13.53 -1.50 -6.52
C MET A 85 14.26 -2.45 -5.57
N SER A 86 14.73 -1.92 -4.43
CA SER A 86 15.40 -2.71 -3.41
C SER A 86 14.47 -2.97 -2.24
N VAL A 87 14.29 -4.26 -1.91
CA VAL A 87 13.49 -4.75 -0.79
C VAL A 87 14.38 -5.68 0.04
N LEU A 88 14.44 -5.44 1.35
CA LEU A 88 15.39 -6.08 2.25
C LEU A 88 14.74 -6.37 3.60
N LEU A 89 15.11 -7.47 4.25
CA LEU A 89 14.78 -7.69 5.65
C LEU A 89 15.62 -6.77 6.54
N ALA A 90 15.01 -6.24 7.59
CA ALA A 90 15.72 -5.50 8.63
C ALA A 90 16.42 -6.44 9.61
N GLN A 91 17.14 -5.87 10.59
CA GLN A 91 17.77 -6.63 11.67
C GLN A 91 16.75 -7.49 12.46
N ASP A 92 15.55 -6.96 12.72
CA ASP A 92 14.42 -7.79 13.14
C ASP A 92 13.78 -8.37 11.86
N PRO A 93 13.83 -9.70 11.66
CA PRO A 93 13.41 -10.33 10.41
C PRO A 93 11.89 -10.30 10.20
N ARG A 94 11.11 -9.73 11.13
CA ARG A 94 9.68 -9.46 10.93
C ARG A 94 9.42 -8.14 10.19
N TYR A 95 10.47 -7.40 9.87
CA TYR A 95 10.39 -6.09 9.25
C TYR A 95 11.00 -6.12 7.85
N LEU A 96 10.19 -5.72 6.87
CA LEU A 96 10.59 -5.58 5.48
C LEU A 96 10.79 -4.11 5.15
N ARG A 97 12.00 -3.73 4.72
CA ARG A 97 12.36 -2.37 4.32
C ARG A 97 12.40 -2.27 2.81
N PHE A 98 11.82 -1.20 2.29
CA PHE A 98 11.85 -0.91 0.86
C PHE A 98 11.79 0.61 0.61
N GLY A 99 12.37 1.03 -0.51
CA GLY A 99 12.27 2.39 -1.01
C GLY A 99 11.23 2.48 -2.11
N VAL A 100 10.35 3.48 -2.05
CA VAL A 100 9.38 3.78 -3.09
C VAL A 100 9.69 5.15 -3.67
N LEU A 101 9.63 5.28 -4.99
CA LEU A 101 9.71 6.56 -5.68
C LEU A 101 8.34 7.25 -5.61
N GLU A 102 8.24 8.33 -4.84
CA GLU A 102 7.04 9.18 -4.76
C GLU A 102 7.41 10.60 -5.20
N ASN A 103 6.81 11.09 -6.29
CA ASN A 103 7.03 12.45 -6.81
C ASN A 103 8.52 12.81 -7.01
N GLY A 104 9.33 11.86 -7.50
CA GLY A 104 10.76 12.04 -7.73
C GLY A 104 11.63 11.94 -6.47
N VAL A 105 11.05 11.66 -5.31
CA VAL A 105 11.78 11.47 -4.05
C VAL A 105 11.63 10.03 -3.58
N THR A 106 12.75 9.41 -3.22
CA THR A 106 12.73 8.09 -2.59
C THR A 106 12.23 8.21 -1.15
N ARG A 107 11.08 7.61 -0.86
CA ARG A 107 10.55 7.47 0.49
C ARG A 107 10.82 6.06 1.00
N HIS A 108 11.45 5.97 2.16
CA HIS A 108 11.72 4.69 2.81
C HIS A 108 10.56 4.25 3.70
N TYR A 109 10.15 3.01 3.50
CA TYR A 109 9.13 2.34 4.29
C TYR A 109 9.73 1.15 5.04
N ASN A 110 9.10 0.84 6.16
CA ASN A 110 9.39 -0.36 6.93
C ASN A 110 8.05 -1.01 7.29
N PHE A 111 7.84 -2.25 6.87
CA PHE A 111 6.58 -2.96 7.04
C PHE A 111 6.77 -4.14 7.99
N ARG A 112 6.03 -4.14 9.08
CA ARG A 112 6.09 -5.17 10.11
C ARG A 112 4.98 -6.20 9.90
N VAL A 113 5.36 -7.47 9.84
CA VAL A 113 4.46 -8.62 9.81
C VAL A 113 4.53 -9.44 11.12
N PRO A 114 3.62 -10.39 11.35
CA PRO A 114 3.57 -11.15 12.61
C PRO A 114 4.79 -12.06 12.86
N SER A 115 5.40 -12.62 11.81
CA SER A 115 6.50 -13.58 11.91
C SER A 115 7.56 -13.37 10.82
N ALA A 116 8.78 -13.86 11.07
CA ALA A 116 9.89 -13.79 10.11
C ALA A 116 9.57 -14.57 8.82
N LYS A 117 8.97 -15.76 8.95
CA LYS A 117 8.56 -16.60 7.82
C LYS A 117 7.65 -15.85 6.84
N ILE A 118 6.69 -15.10 7.36
CA ILE A 118 5.78 -14.28 6.55
C ILE A 118 6.55 -13.15 5.84
N ALA A 119 7.56 -12.57 6.48
CA ALA A 119 8.36 -11.51 5.87
C ALA A 119 9.23 -12.06 4.73
N GLU A 120 9.78 -13.27 4.90
CA GLU A 120 10.54 -14.00 3.89
C GLU A 120 9.66 -14.36 2.68
N GLU A 121 8.48 -14.93 2.92
CA GLU A 121 7.50 -15.23 1.86
C GLU A 121 7.11 -13.95 1.10
N LEU A 122 6.78 -12.86 1.81
CA LEU A 122 6.46 -11.59 1.17
C LEU A 122 7.65 -11.02 0.36
N LEU A 123 8.88 -11.15 0.86
CA LEU A 123 10.08 -10.71 0.15
C LEU A 123 10.25 -11.49 -1.16
N GLU A 124 10.09 -12.80 -1.11
CA GLU A 124 10.19 -13.69 -2.28
C GLU A 124 9.15 -13.32 -3.33
N GLU A 125 7.89 -13.16 -2.91
CA GLU A 125 6.78 -12.75 -3.79
C GLU A 125 7.00 -11.35 -4.39
N ILE A 126 7.53 -10.40 -3.63
CA ILE A 126 7.82 -9.08 -4.20
C ILE A 126 8.94 -9.20 -5.23
N ASN A 127 10.02 -9.89 -4.91
CA ASN A 127 11.18 -10.01 -5.80
C ASN A 127 10.85 -10.75 -7.10
N SER A 128 9.96 -11.75 -7.07
CA SER A 128 9.52 -12.47 -8.27
C SER A 128 8.68 -11.60 -9.22
N HIS A 129 8.12 -10.49 -8.73
CA HIS A 129 7.29 -9.56 -9.49
C HIS A 129 7.96 -8.20 -9.77
N ILE A 130 9.23 -8.02 -9.40
CA ILE A 130 9.99 -6.84 -9.83
C ILE A 130 10.31 -6.98 -11.33
N PRO A 131 9.99 -5.98 -12.17
CA PRO A 131 10.31 -6.03 -13.59
C PRO A 131 11.81 -6.27 -13.84
N GLY A 132 12.12 -7.22 -14.72
CA GLY A 132 13.47 -7.62 -15.09
C GLY A 132 14.26 -6.57 -15.88
N ASP A 133 15.53 -6.88 -16.16
CA ASP A 133 16.49 -5.97 -16.77
C ASP A 133 16.45 -5.89 -18.31
N ASP A 134 15.46 -6.49 -18.97
CA ASP A 134 15.35 -6.59 -20.44
C ASP A 134 15.46 -5.24 -21.18
#